data_AF-A0A5A9P9K6-F1
#
_entry.id   AF-A0A5A9P9K6-F1
#
_cell.length_a   1.000
_cell.length_b   1.000
_cell.length_c   1.000
_cell.angle_alpha   90.00
_cell.angle_beta   90.00
_cell.angle_gamma   90.00
#
_symmetry.space_group_name_H-M   'P 1'
#
loop_
_entity.id
_entity.type
_entity.pdbx_description
1 polymer ?
#
loop_
_entity_poly.entity_id
_entity_poly.type
_entity_poly.pdbx_seq_one_letter_code
_entity_poly.pdbx_strand_id
1 'polypeptide(L)'
;MRECIKSDELKKAYVNLLSLRLDIQQKRGALEEGASDVDLENKETDIGMLLDTLKNKIADIVRSSTLPSVNKELLGQVVTIVLEEKKKSEMMLGWMETWRNAVRDGARDSLKKVHLDQPEQNTSWLAVHLGLLGKAIEDDLKRVKAELLSSYPKDFNVFETYVSCYHEVAEEHLKELLEKVTDAKDYQHLLDFIIHSCPGDLRTEQGAVKLGQDFLKKIKAAYCDRLMENFKAAMENIINLERDEVWKMKKTPNRTDEGFLTSHINMDICQLTASYTRQLKGIDENHGKLFVRFSLEEIPEFHKRFEEEFRQHTLSLLTSDLLDLCLWVNYHITYINTFLLLKEQMQCYRESCLTQVVQLEKDMDEVTQRLRQTLLDHFKTDIKIFINDVHYYVIKEYVSQLMKKKYSCKNNRNEEAADKMRIQWKELRKLFEEMGSSLDWLYPLGNYLSDIIGKENEKSIKDILHPLVRDYPDISVCSYCIHLNISSKKQMSAVLYFRDNGFSLERHQVINQFNLIKRDTANIIHERSFFIDMEVTDGSRRA
;
A
#
# COMPACT_ATOMS: atom_id res chain seq x y z
N MET A 1 -10.31 -54.53 -49.89
CA MET A 1 -10.03 -53.08 -49.63
C MET A 1 -9.78 -52.77 -48.16
N ARG A 2 -10.72 -53.02 -47.23
CA ARG A 2 -10.49 -52.79 -45.79
C ARG A 2 -9.28 -53.57 -45.23
N GLU A 3 -9.00 -54.76 -45.74
CA GLU A 3 -7.79 -55.54 -45.39
C GLU A 3 -6.50 -54.95 -45.94
N CYS A 4 -6.47 -54.48 -47.20
CA CYS A 4 -5.30 -53.79 -47.78
C CYS A 4 -4.99 -52.47 -47.07
N ILE A 5 -6.04 -51.75 -46.63
CA ILE A 5 -5.89 -50.57 -45.77
C ILE A 5 -5.30 -51.00 -44.42
N LYS A 6 -5.75 -52.10 -43.82
CA LYS A 6 -5.20 -52.61 -42.55
C LYS A 6 -3.77 -53.14 -42.67
N SER A 7 -3.36 -53.69 -43.81
CA SER A 7 -2.04 -54.29 -44.07
C SER A 7 -0.99 -53.34 -44.66
N ASP A 8 -1.19 -52.02 -44.53
CA ASP A 8 -0.27 -50.96 -44.97
C ASP A 8 0.07 -50.93 -46.48
N GLU A 9 -0.72 -51.62 -47.32
CA GLU A 9 -0.57 -51.58 -48.78
C GLU A 9 -1.32 -50.39 -49.42
N LEU A 10 -0.97 -49.17 -49.01
CA LEU A 10 -1.70 -47.93 -49.32
C LEU A 10 -1.79 -47.64 -50.82
N LYS A 11 -0.72 -47.91 -51.59
CA LYS A 11 -0.74 -47.75 -53.06
C LYS A 11 -1.77 -48.67 -53.74
N LYS A 12 -1.85 -49.94 -53.31
CA LYS A 12 -2.82 -50.91 -53.88
C LYS A 12 -4.25 -50.54 -53.48
N ALA A 13 -4.46 -50.07 -52.24
CA ALA A 13 -5.76 -49.59 -51.80
C ALA A 13 -6.23 -48.36 -52.60
N TYR A 14 -5.33 -47.40 -52.87
CA TYR A 14 -5.63 -46.19 -53.63
C TYR A 14 -5.91 -46.45 -55.11
N VAL A 15 -5.11 -47.30 -55.78
CA VAL A 15 -5.34 -47.67 -57.18
C VAL A 15 -6.68 -48.40 -57.36
N ASN A 16 -7.04 -49.28 -56.41
CA ASN A 16 -8.34 -49.97 -56.42
C ASN A 16 -9.52 -49.03 -56.16
N LEU A 17 -9.34 -48.00 -55.32
CA LEU A 17 -10.33 -46.94 -55.11
C LEU A 17 -10.51 -46.07 -56.36
N LEU A 18 -9.43 -45.75 -57.06
CA LEU A 18 -9.47 -45.02 -58.33
C LEU A 18 -10.19 -45.83 -59.41
N SER A 19 -9.92 -47.13 -59.54
CA SER A 19 -10.63 -47.98 -60.51
C SER A 19 -12.13 -48.08 -60.20
N LEU A 20 -12.52 -48.15 -58.92
CA LEU A 20 -13.92 -48.17 -58.52
C LEU A 20 -14.62 -46.82 -58.76
N ARG A 21 -13.92 -45.72 -58.56
CA ARG A 21 -14.43 -44.37 -58.84
C ARG A 21 -14.63 -44.13 -60.34
N LEU A 22 -13.71 -44.61 -61.17
CA LEU A 22 -13.82 -44.59 -62.63
C LEU A 22 -14.97 -45.48 -63.14
N ASP A 23 -15.15 -46.66 -62.55
CA ASP A 23 -16.25 -47.59 -62.90
C ASP A 23 -17.62 -46.99 -62.55
N ILE A 24 -17.76 -46.28 -61.42
CA ILE A 24 -18.99 -45.54 -61.09
C ILE A 24 -19.20 -44.34 -62.00
N GLN A 25 -18.15 -43.56 -62.31
CA GLN A 25 -18.28 -42.42 -63.25
C GLN A 25 -18.69 -42.87 -64.66
N GLN A 26 -18.16 -43.99 -65.14
CA GLN A 26 -18.58 -44.59 -66.42
C GLN A 26 -20.02 -45.10 -66.37
N LYS A 27 -20.44 -45.73 -65.27
CA LYS A 27 -21.83 -46.18 -65.06
C LYS A 27 -22.82 -45.01 -64.96
N ARG A 28 -22.41 -43.89 -64.38
CA ARG A 28 -23.19 -42.64 -64.30
C ARG A 28 -23.31 -41.95 -65.66
N GLY A 29 -22.25 -41.97 -66.47
CA GLY A 29 -22.26 -41.45 -67.85
C GLY A 29 -23.05 -42.33 -68.84
N ALA A 30 -23.31 -43.59 -68.49
CA ALA A 30 -24.15 -44.52 -69.24
C ALA A 30 -25.64 -44.49 -68.80
N LEU A 31 -25.96 -43.80 -67.69
CA LEU A 31 -27.34 -43.57 -67.24
C LEU A 31 -27.88 -42.29 -67.92
N GLU A 32 -29.06 -42.38 -68.53
CA GLU A 32 -29.76 -41.19 -69.04
C GLU A 32 -30.05 -40.19 -67.91
N GLU A 33 -29.93 -38.88 -68.21
CA GLU A 33 -30.10 -37.78 -67.25
C GLU A 33 -31.44 -37.90 -66.49
N GLY A 34 -31.38 -38.30 -65.21
CA GLY A 34 -32.52 -38.25 -64.28
C GLY A 34 -32.91 -39.55 -63.57
N ALA A 35 -32.28 -40.70 -63.86
CA ALA A 35 -32.50 -41.92 -63.08
C ALA A 35 -31.62 -41.94 -61.82
N SER A 36 -32.22 -41.91 -60.63
CA SER A 36 -31.53 -42.24 -59.36
C SER A 36 -31.52 -43.75 -59.18
N ASP A 37 -30.34 -44.34 -59.22
CA ASP A 37 -30.11 -45.73 -58.85
C ASP A 37 -29.61 -45.76 -57.41
N VAL A 38 -30.49 -46.21 -56.50
CA VAL A 38 -30.20 -46.34 -55.06
C VAL A 38 -28.97 -47.23 -54.83
N ASP A 39 -28.70 -48.18 -55.73
CA ASP A 39 -27.53 -49.06 -55.63
C ASP A 39 -26.22 -48.34 -56.08
N LEU A 40 -26.30 -47.32 -56.93
CA LEU A 40 -25.18 -46.42 -57.25
C LEU A 40 -24.93 -45.40 -56.14
N GLU A 41 -25.97 -44.84 -55.52
CA GLU A 41 -25.84 -43.93 -54.36
C GLU A 41 -25.28 -44.65 -53.12
N ASN A 42 -25.68 -45.90 -52.87
CA ASN A 42 -25.09 -46.74 -51.82
C ASN A 42 -23.62 -47.07 -52.09
N LYS A 43 -23.23 -47.30 -53.36
CA LYS A 43 -21.82 -47.51 -53.73
C LYS A 43 -20.99 -46.22 -53.64
N GLU A 44 -21.56 -45.06 -53.95
CA GLU A 44 -20.90 -43.75 -53.75
C GLU A 44 -20.67 -43.46 -52.26
N THR A 45 -21.64 -43.75 -51.39
CA THR A 45 -21.50 -43.60 -49.93
C THR A 45 -20.49 -44.60 -49.34
N ASP A 46 -20.47 -45.85 -49.80
CA ASP A 46 -19.45 -46.84 -49.41
C ASP A 46 -18.03 -46.45 -49.85
N ILE A 47 -17.87 -45.90 -51.07
CA ILE A 47 -16.59 -45.34 -51.52
C ILE A 47 -16.20 -44.12 -50.67
N GLY A 48 -17.15 -43.26 -50.33
CA GLY A 48 -16.94 -42.14 -49.40
C GLY A 48 -16.39 -42.60 -48.05
N MET A 49 -17.02 -43.62 -47.43
CA MET A 49 -16.55 -44.21 -46.17
C MET A 49 -15.16 -44.84 -46.29
N LEU A 50 -14.85 -45.47 -47.42
CA LEU A 50 -13.53 -46.06 -47.68
C LEU A 50 -12.45 -44.98 -47.92
N LEU A 51 -12.79 -43.87 -48.58
CA LEU A 51 -11.92 -42.72 -48.73
C LEU A 51 -11.66 -42.03 -47.38
N ASP A 52 -12.66 -41.89 -46.52
CA ASP A 52 -12.49 -41.34 -45.18
C ASP A 52 -11.67 -42.28 -44.28
N THR A 53 -11.86 -43.60 -44.41
CA THR A 53 -11.00 -44.59 -43.74
C THR A 53 -9.54 -44.49 -44.22
N LEU A 54 -9.32 -44.26 -45.51
CA LEU A 54 -7.99 -44.06 -46.08
C LEU A 54 -7.38 -42.72 -45.63
N LYS A 55 -8.17 -41.64 -45.60
CA LYS A 55 -7.76 -40.33 -45.06
C LYS A 55 -7.32 -40.43 -43.61
N ASN A 56 -8.11 -41.09 -42.76
CA ASN A 56 -7.80 -41.27 -41.34
C ASN A 56 -6.50 -42.06 -41.17
N LYS A 57 -6.32 -43.15 -41.94
CA LYS A 57 -5.08 -43.93 -41.88
C LYS A 57 -3.85 -43.15 -42.40
N ILE A 58 -4.03 -42.32 -43.43
CA ILE A 58 -2.98 -41.41 -43.91
C ILE A 58 -2.65 -40.36 -42.84
N ALA A 59 -3.66 -39.80 -42.18
CA ALA A 59 -3.48 -38.86 -41.06
C ALA A 59 -2.73 -39.53 -39.90
N ASP A 60 -3.04 -40.78 -39.56
CA ASP A 60 -2.35 -41.52 -38.50
C ASP A 60 -0.87 -41.77 -38.83
N ILE A 61 -0.56 -42.10 -40.09
CA ILE A 61 0.82 -42.33 -40.54
C ILE A 61 1.61 -41.02 -40.53
N VAL A 62 1.00 -39.92 -40.96
CA VAL A 62 1.62 -38.57 -40.93
C VAL A 62 1.78 -38.07 -39.49
N ARG A 63 0.82 -38.35 -38.59
CA ARG A 63 0.94 -38.06 -37.17
C ARG A 63 2.13 -38.83 -36.57
N SER A 64 2.27 -40.11 -36.93
CA SER A 64 3.38 -40.97 -36.48
C SER A 64 4.73 -40.59 -37.10
N SER A 65 4.77 -39.81 -38.19
CA SER A 65 6.04 -39.40 -38.81
C SER A 65 6.79 -38.31 -38.05
N THR A 66 6.17 -37.75 -37.02
CA THR A 66 6.83 -36.89 -36.03
C THR A 66 7.64 -37.69 -35.00
N LEU A 67 7.47 -39.02 -34.94
CA LEU A 67 8.22 -39.90 -34.02
C LEU A 67 9.45 -40.51 -34.70
N PRO A 68 10.52 -40.87 -33.95
CA PRO A 68 11.81 -41.28 -34.51
C PRO A 68 11.81 -42.58 -35.36
N SER A 69 10.71 -43.34 -35.37
CA SER A 69 10.63 -44.67 -35.99
C SER A 69 9.81 -44.66 -37.28
N VAL A 70 10.16 -43.80 -38.24
CA VAL A 70 9.39 -43.68 -39.49
C VAL A 70 9.77 -44.75 -40.50
N ASN A 71 8.77 -45.49 -40.97
CA ASN A 71 8.89 -46.37 -42.13
C ASN A 71 8.90 -45.51 -43.41
N LYS A 72 10.09 -45.12 -43.89
CA LYS A 72 10.31 -44.23 -45.06
C LYS A 72 9.50 -44.62 -46.30
N GLU A 73 9.24 -45.92 -46.45
CA GLU A 73 8.54 -46.51 -47.59
C GLU A 73 7.03 -46.18 -47.58
N LEU A 74 6.40 -46.15 -46.40
CA LEU A 74 4.98 -45.79 -46.26
C LEU A 74 4.76 -44.29 -46.46
N LEU A 75 5.70 -43.46 -46.00
CA LEU A 75 5.62 -42.02 -46.20
C LEU A 75 5.70 -41.65 -47.69
N GLY A 76 6.61 -42.27 -48.45
CA GLY A 76 6.69 -42.07 -49.90
C GLY A 76 5.41 -42.48 -50.64
N GLN A 77 4.69 -43.50 -50.16
CA GLN A 77 3.40 -43.89 -50.71
C GLN A 77 2.30 -42.86 -50.42
N VAL A 78 2.22 -42.36 -49.18
CA VAL A 78 1.30 -41.29 -48.78
C VAL A 78 1.51 -40.02 -49.60
N VAL A 79 2.78 -39.63 -49.81
CA VAL A 79 3.15 -38.45 -50.60
C VAL A 79 2.72 -38.59 -52.06
N THR A 80 2.92 -39.76 -52.66
CA THR A 80 2.49 -40.03 -54.04
C THR A 80 0.96 -39.89 -54.17
N ILE A 81 0.20 -40.41 -53.21
CA ILE A 81 -1.27 -40.35 -53.19
C ILE A 81 -1.77 -38.91 -53.08
N VAL A 82 -1.22 -38.12 -52.16
CA VAL A 82 -1.62 -36.71 -51.98
C VAL A 82 -1.25 -35.84 -53.19
N LEU A 83 -0.12 -36.12 -53.86
CA LEU A 83 0.29 -35.44 -55.08
C LEU A 83 -0.56 -35.81 -56.30
N GLU A 84 -0.95 -37.07 -56.43
CA GLU A 84 -1.81 -37.52 -57.52
C GLU A 84 -3.23 -36.94 -57.40
N GLU A 85 -3.78 -36.83 -56.18
CA GLU A 85 -5.05 -36.14 -55.93
C GLU A 85 -4.95 -34.63 -56.21
N LYS A 86 -3.85 -33.97 -55.81
CA LYS A 86 -3.60 -32.54 -56.11
C LYS A 86 -3.60 -32.23 -57.62
N LYS A 87 -3.20 -33.20 -58.46
CA LYS A 87 -3.14 -33.04 -59.93
C LYS A 87 -4.45 -33.35 -60.66
N LYS A 88 -5.36 -34.14 -60.07
CA LYS A 88 -6.51 -34.71 -60.78
C LYS A 88 -7.85 -34.01 -60.53
N SER A 89 -7.99 -33.15 -59.51
CA SER A 89 -9.31 -32.55 -59.22
C SER A 89 -9.26 -31.20 -58.51
N GLU A 90 -10.14 -30.29 -58.96
CA GLU A 90 -10.56 -29.04 -58.30
C GLU A 90 -11.44 -29.27 -57.05
N MET A 91 -11.76 -30.52 -56.68
CA MET A 91 -12.26 -30.91 -55.34
C MET A 91 -11.10 -30.83 -54.30
N MET A 92 -10.38 -29.72 -54.39
CA MET A 92 -9.18 -29.27 -53.72
C MET A 92 -9.57 -28.64 -52.39
N LEU A 93 -8.93 -29.10 -51.31
CA LEU A 93 -8.66 -28.42 -50.02
C LEU A 93 -8.64 -29.47 -48.92
N GLY A 94 -9.62 -30.37 -48.89
CA GLY A 94 -9.80 -31.32 -47.80
C GLY A 94 -8.60 -32.24 -47.52
N TRP A 95 -7.92 -32.77 -48.55
CA TRP A 95 -6.77 -33.67 -48.35
C TRP A 95 -5.51 -32.95 -47.86
N MET A 96 -5.23 -31.75 -48.37
CA MET A 96 -4.13 -30.92 -47.90
C MET A 96 -4.37 -30.41 -46.48
N GLU A 97 -5.63 -30.10 -46.16
CA GLU A 97 -6.04 -29.67 -44.83
C GLU A 97 -6.01 -30.82 -43.83
N THR A 98 -6.44 -32.03 -44.22
CA THR A 98 -6.30 -33.24 -43.40
C THR A 98 -4.83 -33.56 -43.14
N TRP A 99 -3.95 -33.41 -44.15
CA TRP A 99 -2.51 -33.57 -43.97
C TRP A 99 -1.94 -32.51 -43.02
N ARG A 100 -2.28 -31.23 -43.20
CA ARG A 100 -1.86 -30.13 -42.32
C ARG A 100 -2.33 -30.36 -40.87
N ASN A 101 -3.56 -30.82 -40.69
CA ASN A 101 -4.14 -31.14 -39.37
C ASN A 101 -3.42 -32.34 -38.73
N ALA A 102 -3.07 -33.37 -39.50
CA ALA A 102 -2.29 -34.50 -38.99
C ALA A 102 -0.88 -34.10 -38.53
N VAL A 103 -0.23 -33.19 -39.26
CA VAL A 103 1.06 -32.60 -38.86
C VAL A 103 0.90 -31.77 -37.58
N ARG A 104 -0.18 -30.98 -37.47
CA ARG A 104 -0.51 -30.21 -36.26
C ARG A 104 -0.76 -31.11 -35.05
N ASP A 105 -1.52 -32.20 -35.21
CA ASP A 105 -1.77 -33.17 -34.15
C ASP A 105 -0.47 -33.87 -33.72
N GLY A 106 0.38 -34.25 -34.68
CA GLY A 106 1.69 -34.85 -34.37
C GLY A 106 2.61 -33.90 -33.61
N ALA A 107 2.63 -32.62 -34.00
CA ALA A 107 3.33 -31.58 -33.25
C ALA A 107 2.76 -31.41 -31.83
N ARG A 108 1.43 -31.42 -31.66
CA ARG A 108 0.77 -31.36 -30.35
C ARG A 108 1.13 -32.55 -29.47
N ASP A 109 1.18 -33.75 -30.02
CA ASP A 109 1.55 -34.96 -29.28
C ASP A 109 3.02 -34.98 -28.90
N SER A 110 3.91 -34.40 -29.72
CA SER A 110 5.33 -34.20 -29.39
C SER A 110 5.48 -33.19 -28.23
N LEU A 111 4.78 -32.06 -28.32
CA LEU A 111 4.84 -30.99 -27.31
C LEU A 111 4.22 -31.40 -25.98
N LYS A 112 3.14 -32.19 -25.98
CA LYS A 112 2.53 -32.74 -24.75
C LYS A 112 3.42 -33.75 -24.01
N LYS A 113 4.38 -34.37 -24.70
CA LYS A 113 5.34 -35.30 -24.06
C LYS A 113 6.48 -34.56 -23.35
N VAL A 114 6.62 -33.25 -23.57
CA VAL A 114 7.62 -32.44 -22.87
C VAL A 114 7.22 -32.34 -21.41
N HIS A 115 8.16 -32.71 -20.53
CA HIS A 115 7.93 -32.75 -19.09
C HIS A 115 7.54 -31.38 -18.54
N LEU A 116 6.48 -31.33 -17.74
CA LEU A 116 5.98 -30.14 -17.06
C LEU A 116 5.96 -30.41 -15.57
N ASP A 117 6.87 -29.78 -14.83
CA ASP A 117 6.86 -29.80 -13.37
C ASP A 117 5.67 -28.99 -12.82
N GLN A 118 5.20 -29.33 -11.62
CA GLN A 118 4.23 -28.50 -10.92
C GLN A 118 4.91 -27.28 -10.27
N PRO A 119 4.26 -26.10 -10.23
CA PRO A 119 4.82 -24.88 -9.64
C PRO A 119 5.29 -25.06 -8.18
N GLU A 120 4.65 -25.96 -7.44
CA GLU A 120 4.96 -26.25 -6.03
C GLU A 120 6.23 -27.11 -5.86
N GLN A 121 6.63 -27.85 -6.90
CA GLN A 121 7.76 -28.79 -6.84
C GLN A 121 9.07 -28.16 -7.31
N ASN A 122 9.00 -27.15 -8.18
CA ASN A 122 10.18 -26.52 -8.76
C ASN A 122 9.95 -25.01 -8.95
N THR A 123 10.74 -24.18 -8.25
CA THR A 123 10.69 -22.71 -8.36
C THR A 123 11.07 -22.19 -9.76
N SER A 124 11.61 -23.04 -10.63
CA SER A 124 11.97 -22.71 -12.01
C SER A 124 11.30 -23.67 -13.00
N TRP A 125 10.16 -24.27 -12.62
CA TRP A 125 9.38 -25.22 -13.44
C TRP A 125 9.17 -24.70 -14.87
N LEU A 126 8.81 -23.43 -15.01
CA LEU A 126 8.49 -22.83 -16.30
C LEU A 126 9.75 -22.59 -17.14
N ALA A 127 10.85 -22.15 -16.53
CA ALA A 127 12.12 -21.95 -17.24
C ALA A 127 12.66 -23.28 -17.80
N VAL A 128 12.61 -24.34 -16.99
CA VAL A 128 13.03 -25.69 -17.39
C VAL A 128 12.13 -26.22 -18.50
N HIS A 129 10.81 -26.09 -18.34
CA HIS A 129 9.85 -26.52 -19.34
C HIS A 129 10.04 -25.79 -20.68
N LEU A 130 10.19 -24.46 -20.66
CA LEU A 130 10.42 -23.65 -21.86
C LEU A 130 11.73 -24.02 -22.56
N GLY A 131 12.80 -24.30 -21.80
CA GLY A 131 14.06 -24.78 -22.37
C GLY A 131 13.94 -26.15 -23.05
N LEU A 132 13.21 -27.09 -22.43
CA LEU A 132 12.94 -28.41 -23.01
C LEU A 132 12.03 -28.31 -24.24
N LEU A 133 11.03 -27.43 -24.19
CA LEU A 133 10.10 -27.16 -25.28
C LEU A 133 10.83 -26.62 -26.51
N GLY A 134 11.69 -25.61 -26.32
CA GLY A 134 12.50 -25.04 -27.40
C GLY A 134 13.41 -26.08 -28.05
N LYS A 135 14.06 -26.93 -27.24
CA LYS A 135 14.92 -28.00 -27.74
C LYS A 135 14.14 -29.07 -28.50
N ALA A 136 12.98 -29.49 -28.03
CA ALA A 136 12.14 -30.47 -28.71
C ALA A 136 11.70 -29.97 -30.10
N ILE A 137 11.28 -28.69 -30.18
CA ILE A 137 10.92 -28.06 -31.46
C ILE A 137 12.12 -28.01 -32.40
N GLU A 138 13.30 -27.62 -31.90
CA GLU A 138 14.51 -27.53 -32.71
C GLU A 138 14.97 -28.90 -33.24
N ASP A 139 14.96 -29.93 -32.40
CA ASP A 139 15.32 -31.30 -32.76
C ASP A 139 14.34 -31.88 -33.80
N ASP A 140 13.04 -31.61 -33.64
CA ASP A 140 12.00 -32.03 -34.60
C ASP A 140 12.14 -31.30 -35.95
N LEU A 141 12.40 -29.99 -35.95
CA LEU A 141 12.63 -29.22 -37.18
C LEU A 141 13.93 -29.64 -37.91
N LYS A 142 15.01 -29.92 -37.17
CA LYS A 142 16.25 -30.48 -37.74
C LYS A 142 16.01 -31.84 -38.39
N ARG A 143 15.21 -32.70 -37.76
CA ARG A 143 14.81 -33.99 -38.33
C ARG A 143 14.00 -33.81 -39.61
N VAL A 144 13.04 -32.88 -39.62
CA VAL A 144 12.25 -32.56 -40.83
C VAL A 144 13.17 -32.12 -41.97
N LYS A 145 14.19 -31.31 -41.67
CA LYS A 145 15.17 -30.84 -42.65
C LYS A 145 16.08 -31.97 -43.16
N ALA A 146 16.47 -32.91 -42.32
CA ALA A 146 17.41 -33.97 -42.67
C ALA A 146 16.74 -35.19 -43.35
N GLU A 147 15.55 -35.59 -42.91
CA GLU A 147 14.93 -36.88 -43.26
C GLU A 147 13.65 -36.74 -44.10
N LEU A 148 12.88 -35.68 -43.86
CA LEU A 148 11.58 -35.48 -44.50
C LEU A 148 11.70 -34.65 -45.79
N LEU A 149 12.60 -33.67 -45.88
CA LEU A 149 12.80 -32.90 -47.12
C LEU A 149 13.18 -33.77 -48.34
N SER A 150 13.94 -34.85 -48.15
CA SER A 150 14.31 -35.77 -49.24
C SER A 150 13.14 -36.64 -49.73
N SER A 151 12.05 -36.71 -48.97
CA SER A 151 10.91 -37.61 -49.21
C SER A 151 9.73 -36.91 -49.89
N TYR A 152 9.78 -35.58 -50.06
CA TYR A 152 8.70 -34.76 -50.62
C TYR A 152 9.19 -33.89 -51.80
N PRO A 153 8.35 -33.63 -52.82
CA PRO A 153 8.71 -32.67 -53.88
C PRO A 153 8.77 -31.23 -53.38
N LYS A 154 9.53 -30.40 -54.09
CA LYS A 154 9.72 -28.98 -53.76
C LYS A 154 8.43 -28.15 -53.78
N ASP A 155 7.42 -28.54 -54.57
CA ASP A 155 6.15 -27.82 -54.73
C ASP A 155 5.19 -27.91 -53.52
N PHE A 156 5.61 -28.58 -52.44
CA PHE A 156 4.76 -28.91 -51.29
C PHE A 156 5.04 -28.06 -50.04
N ASN A 157 6.10 -27.23 -50.05
CA ASN A 157 6.50 -26.34 -48.94
C ASN A 157 6.35 -27.00 -47.55
N VAL A 158 6.82 -28.25 -47.44
CA VAL A 158 6.67 -29.08 -46.23
C VAL A 158 7.28 -28.39 -45.03
N PHE A 159 8.48 -27.85 -45.19
CA PHE A 159 9.19 -27.18 -44.11
C PHE A 159 8.41 -25.96 -43.58
N GLU A 160 7.92 -25.09 -44.46
CA GLU A 160 7.10 -23.92 -44.07
C GLU A 160 5.80 -24.33 -43.37
N THR A 161 5.17 -25.43 -43.83
CA THR A 161 3.93 -25.93 -43.21
C THR A 161 4.21 -26.50 -41.81
N TYR A 162 5.30 -27.25 -41.63
CA TYR A 162 5.72 -27.76 -40.32
C TYR A 162 6.05 -26.61 -39.36
N VAL A 163 6.85 -25.65 -39.81
CA VAL A 163 7.18 -24.42 -39.06
C VAL A 163 5.91 -23.69 -38.62
N SER A 164 4.94 -23.51 -39.52
CA SER A 164 3.67 -22.85 -39.21
C SER A 164 2.83 -23.66 -38.19
N CYS A 165 2.76 -24.99 -38.33
CA CYS A 165 2.01 -25.83 -37.40
C CYS A 165 2.66 -25.87 -36.00
N TYR A 166 3.98 -25.97 -35.90
CA TYR A 166 4.69 -25.90 -34.62
C TYR A 166 4.52 -24.54 -33.96
N HIS A 167 4.51 -23.45 -34.74
CA HIS A 167 4.24 -22.10 -34.22
C HIS A 167 2.82 -21.99 -33.64
N GLU A 168 1.79 -22.44 -34.37
CA GLU A 168 0.40 -22.41 -33.89
C GLU A 168 0.22 -23.23 -32.60
N VAL A 169 0.78 -24.44 -32.55
CA VAL A 169 0.66 -25.31 -31.37
C VAL A 169 1.47 -24.80 -30.19
N ALA A 170 2.65 -24.24 -30.42
CA ALA A 170 3.43 -23.59 -29.37
C ALA A 170 2.70 -22.36 -28.82
N GLU A 171 2.04 -21.56 -29.66
CA GLU A 171 1.25 -20.41 -29.20
C GLU A 171 0.04 -20.84 -28.35
N GLU A 172 -0.70 -21.88 -28.76
CA GLU A 172 -1.77 -22.45 -27.96
C GLU A 172 -1.27 -22.96 -26.60
N HIS A 173 -0.15 -23.69 -26.61
CA HIS A 173 0.46 -24.21 -25.38
C HIS A 173 0.94 -23.08 -24.46
N LEU A 174 1.55 -22.02 -25.01
CA LEU A 174 1.94 -20.84 -24.25
C LEU A 174 0.72 -20.09 -23.68
N LYS A 175 -0.41 -20.06 -24.38
CA LYS A 175 -1.67 -19.49 -23.86
C LYS A 175 -2.18 -20.29 -22.66
N GLU A 176 -2.17 -21.62 -22.74
CA GLU A 176 -2.54 -22.49 -21.62
C GLU A 176 -1.59 -22.34 -20.41
N LEU A 177 -0.29 -22.19 -20.67
CA LEU A 177 0.70 -21.93 -19.62
C LEU A 177 0.49 -20.57 -18.97
N LEU A 178 0.15 -19.53 -19.75
CA LEU A 178 -0.09 -18.18 -19.24
C LEU A 178 -1.21 -18.13 -18.18
N GLU A 179 -2.23 -18.97 -18.30
CA GLU A 179 -3.31 -19.07 -17.30
C GLU A 179 -2.83 -19.63 -15.95
N LYS A 180 -1.70 -20.34 -15.92
CA LYS A 180 -1.12 -20.94 -14.72
C LYS A 180 0.00 -20.09 -14.09
N VAL A 181 0.42 -19.02 -14.76
CA VAL A 181 1.50 -18.16 -14.29
C VAL A 181 1.00 -17.28 -13.15
N THR A 182 1.75 -17.28 -12.04
CA THR A 182 1.41 -16.48 -10.85
C THR A 182 2.57 -15.60 -10.38
N ASP A 183 3.83 -15.96 -10.63
CA ASP A 183 4.99 -15.17 -10.21
C ASP A 183 5.50 -14.26 -11.35
N ALA A 184 6.01 -13.07 -10.98
CA ALA A 184 6.74 -12.17 -11.86
C ALA A 184 7.95 -12.87 -12.51
N LYS A 185 8.63 -13.76 -11.79
CA LYS A 185 9.75 -14.54 -12.35
C LYS A 185 9.31 -15.40 -13.54
N ASP A 186 8.15 -16.03 -13.44
CA ASP A 186 7.61 -16.89 -14.50
C ASP A 186 7.27 -16.09 -15.77
N TYR A 187 6.71 -14.89 -15.62
CA TYR A 187 6.54 -13.97 -16.75
C TYR A 187 7.86 -13.53 -17.39
N GLN A 188 8.92 -13.30 -16.61
CA GLN A 188 10.25 -13.00 -17.17
C GLN A 188 10.78 -14.16 -18.01
N HIS A 189 10.69 -15.40 -17.52
CA HIS A 189 11.11 -16.58 -18.28
C HIS A 189 10.30 -16.76 -19.58
N LEU A 190 8.99 -16.47 -19.55
CA LEU A 190 8.16 -16.47 -20.76
C LEU A 190 8.58 -15.40 -21.77
N LEU A 191 8.81 -14.18 -21.30
CA LEU A 191 9.27 -13.08 -22.14
C LEU A 191 10.65 -13.39 -22.74
N ASP A 192 11.58 -13.92 -21.95
CA ASP A 192 12.90 -14.32 -22.42
C ASP A 192 12.83 -15.47 -23.43
N PHE A 193 11.93 -16.43 -23.23
CA PHE A 193 11.73 -17.49 -24.20
C PHE A 193 11.20 -16.94 -25.54
N ILE A 194 10.20 -16.06 -25.50
CA ILE A 194 9.60 -15.47 -26.71
C ILE A 194 10.60 -14.55 -27.42
N ILE A 195 11.40 -13.78 -26.68
CA ILE A 195 12.32 -12.78 -27.24
C ILE A 195 13.65 -13.41 -27.69
N HIS A 196 14.20 -14.37 -26.94
CA HIS A 196 15.56 -14.88 -27.13
C HIS A 196 15.62 -16.34 -27.59
N SER A 197 14.71 -17.21 -27.10
CA SER A 197 14.85 -18.67 -27.26
C SER A 197 13.95 -19.30 -28.33
N CYS A 198 13.07 -18.53 -28.96
CA CYS A 198 12.29 -19.04 -30.09
C CYS A 198 13.23 -19.36 -31.27
N PRO A 199 13.26 -20.63 -31.77
CA PRO A 199 14.17 -21.08 -32.82
C PRO A 199 14.24 -20.12 -34.00
N GLY A 200 15.46 -19.80 -34.45
CA GLY A 200 15.70 -18.84 -35.54
C GLY A 200 14.97 -19.18 -36.85
N ASP A 201 14.69 -20.46 -37.12
CA ASP A 201 13.93 -20.91 -38.29
C ASP A 201 12.41 -20.59 -38.21
N LEU A 202 11.90 -20.20 -37.04
CA LEU A 202 10.55 -19.63 -36.86
C LEU A 202 10.55 -18.09 -37.02
N ARG A 203 11.72 -17.46 -37.14
CA ARG A 203 11.86 -16.06 -37.53
C ARG A 203 12.00 -16.02 -39.05
N THR A 204 10.92 -15.66 -39.74
CA THR A 204 10.99 -15.40 -41.18
C THR A 204 12.07 -14.37 -41.49
N GLU A 205 12.76 -14.52 -42.64
CA GLU A 205 13.84 -13.63 -43.12
C GLU A 205 13.45 -12.14 -43.29
N GLN A 206 12.19 -11.81 -42.98
CA GLN A 206 11.65 -10.46 -42.88
C GLN A 206 11.10 -10.16 -41.49
N GLY A 207 11.87 -10.38 -40.43
CA GLY A 207 11.79 -9.67 -39.12
C GLY A 207 10.45 -9.61 -38.36
N ALA A 208 9.38 -10.23 -38.84
CA ALA A 208 8.05 -10.13 -38.26
C ALA A 208 7.72 -11.45 -37.59
N VAL A 209 8.01 -11.48 -36.29
CA VAL A 209 7.38 -12.41 -35.34
C VAL A 209 5.87 -12.37 -35.58
N LYS A 210 5.33 -13.46 -36.14
CA LYS A 210 3.90 -13.71 -36.26
C LYS A 210 3.35 -14.48 -35.05
N LEU A 211 4.06 -14.53 -33.91
CA LEU A 211 3.35 -14.66 -32.64
C LEU A 211 2.47 -13.43 -32.56
N GLY A 212 1.15 -13.64 -32.46
CA GLY A 212 0.18 -12.55 -32.47
C GLY A 212 0.69 -11.42 -31.60
N GLN A 213 0.94 -10.23 -32.19
CA GLN A 213 1.42 -9.07 -31.44
C GLN A 213 0.52 -8.80 -30.22
N ASP A 214 -0.74 -9.19 -30.31
CA ASP A 214 -1.74 -9.16 -29.27
C ASP A 214 -1.43 -10.10 -28.09
N PHE A 215 -0.86 -11.28 -28.34
CA PHE A 215 -0.43 -12.21 -27.28
C PHE A 215 0.79 -11.67 -26.53
N LEU A 216 1.80 -11.15 -27.25
CA LEU A 216 2.95 -10.52 -26.61
C LEU A 216 2.55 -9.28 -25.80
N LYS A 217 1.65 -8.44 -26.33
CA LYS A 217 1.07 -7.30 -25.59
C LYS A 217 0.34 -7.78 -24.34
N LYS A 218 -0.43 -8.87 -24.41
CA LYS A 218 -1.16 -9.44 -23.27
C LYS A 218 -0.21 -9.92 -22.16
N ILE A 219 0.89 -10.59 -22.51
CA ILE A 219 1.91 -11.01 -21.53
C ILE A 219 2.59 -9.81 -20.90
N LYS A 220 2.99 -8.81 -21.70
CA LYS A 220 3.62 -7.58 -21.19
C LYS A 220 2.68 -6.85 -20.22
N ALA A 221 1.40 -6.72 -20.54
CA ALA A 221 0.41 -6.09 -19.67
C ALA A 221 0.26 -6.86 -18.34
N ALA A 222 0.03 -8.18 -18.40
CA ALA A 222 -0.13 -9.01 -17.21
C ALA A 222 1.12 -8.98 -16.29
N TYR A 223 2.30 -8.98 -16.89
CA TYR A 223 3.55 -8.84 -16.13
C TYR A 223 3.66 -7.47 -15.45
N CYS A 224 3.27 -6.40 -16.13
CA CYS A 224 3.27 -5.05 -15.56
C CYS A 224 2.29 -4.94 -14.38
N ASP A 225 1.08 -5.47 -14.53
CA ASP A 225 0.07 -5.49 -13.47
C ASP A 225 0.62 -6.25 -12.25
N ARG A 226 1.25 -7.41 -12.48
CA ARG A 226 1.86 -8.20 -11.41
C ARG A 226 3.00 -7.47 -10.69
N LEU A 227 3.85 -6.76 -11.43
CA LEU A 227 4.91 -5.95 -10.83
C LEU A 227 4.35 -4.78 -10.02
N MET A 228 3.26 -4.15 -10.47
CA MET A 228 2.58 -3.11 -9.71
C MET A 228 1.99 -3.64 -8.40
N GLU A 229 1.37 -4.82 -8.42
CA GLU A 229 0.89 -5.50 -7.19
C GLU A 229 2.03 -5.78 -6.22
N ASN A 230 3.14 -6.36 -6.71
CA ASN A 230 4.31 -6.64 -5.89
C ASN A 230 4.91 -5.37 -5.29
N PHE A 231 4.92 -4.26 -6.03
CA PHE A 231 5.34 -2.96 -5.51
C PHE A 231 4.45 -2.49 -4.36
N LYS A 232 3.12 -2.57 -4.49
CA LYS A 232 2.19 -2.21 -3.40
C LYS A 232 2.42 -3.08 -2.17
N ALA A 233 2.59 -4.39 -2.36
CA ALA A 233 2.87 -5.31 -1.26
C ALA A 233 4.22 -5.01 -0.57
N ALA A 234 5.25 -4.63 -1.34
CA ALA A 234 6.53 -4.21 -0.79
C ALA A 234 6.42 -2.90 0.03
N MET A 235 5.66 -1.93 -0.47
CA MET A 235 5.37 -0.69 0.26
C MET A 235 4.63 -0.98 1.58
N GLU A 236 3.68 -1.92 1.57
CA GLU A 236 2.96 -2.34 2.79
C GLU A 236 3.90 -3.03 3.80
N ASN A 237 4.84 -3.86 3.30
CA ASN A 237 5.84 -4.49 4.14
C ASN A 237 6.77 -3.48 4.82
N ILE A 238 7.08 -2.34 4.20
CA ILE A 238 7.84 -1.26 4.86
C ILE A 238 7.10 -0.77 6.12
N ILE A 239 5.79 -0.57 6.04
CA ILE A 239 4.97 -0.15 7.19
C ILE A 239 4.99 -1.24 8.27
N ASN A 240 4.86 -2.51 7.87
CA ASN A 240 4.88 -3.64 8.81
C ASN A 240 6.23 -3.80 9.53
N LEU A 241 7.34 -3.58 8.82
CA LEU A 241 8.68 -3.60 9.43
C LEU A 241 8.85 -2.47 10.45
N GLU A 242 8.43 -1.25 10.13
CA GLU A 242 8.44 -0.13 11.08
C GLU A 242 7.55 -0.43 12.31
N ARG A 243 6.37 -1.02 12.08
CA ARG A 243 5.47 -1.45 13.15
C ARG A 243 6.12 -2.46 14.09
N ASP A 244 6.69 -3.52 13.53
CA ASP A 244 7.19 -4.66 14.30
C ASP A 244 8.56 -4.42 14.93
N GLU A 245 9.46 -3.72 14.24
CA GLU A 245 10.83 -3.53 14.68
C GLU A 245 11.07 -2.20 15.40
N VAL A 246 10.27 -1.16 15.13
CA VAL A 246 10.47 0.18 15.71
C VAL A 246 9.41 0.49 16.75
N TRP A 247 8.13 0.51 16.38
CA TRP A 247 7.06 0.98 17.28
C TRP A 247 6.81 0.00 18.43
N LYS A 248 6.62 -1.29 18.13
CA LYS A 248 6.39 -2.32 19.17
C LYS A 248 7.57 -2.45 20.13
N MET A 249 8.78 -2.28 19.62
CA MET A 249 10.02 -2.41 20.41
C MET A 249 10.44 -1.10 21.08
N LYS A 250 9.71 0.00 20.87
CA LYS A 250 10.07 1.35 21.34
C LYS A 250 11.51 1.74 21.01
N LYS A 251 11.96 1.36 19.81
CA LYS A 251 13.35 1.58 19.37
C LYS A 251 13.58 3.07 19.13
N THR A 252 14.66 3.62 19.68
CA THR A 252 15.05 5.01 19.42
C THR A 252 15.49 5.19 17.95
N PRO A 253 14.98 6.21 17.23
CA PRO A 253 15.38 6.45 15.85
C PRO A 253 16.87 6.75 15.70
N ASN A 254 17.44 6.35 14.58
CA ASN A 254 18.83 6.59 14.25
C ASN A 254 19.06 8.07 13.87
N ARG A 255 20.28 8.55 14.07
CA ARG A 255 20.75 9.84 13.59
C ARG A 255 21.69 9.64 12.41
N THR A 256 21.58 10.50 11.40
CA THR A 256 22.57 10.59 10.33
C THR A 256 23.90 11.12 10.89
N ASP A 257 24.97 11.03 10.08
CA ASP A 257 26.27 11.61 10.42
C ASP A 257 26.19 13.13 10.69
N GLU A 258 25.20 13.80 10.08
CA GLU A 258 24.89 15.22 10.27
C GLU A 258 23.99 15.49 11.50
N GLY A 259 23.58 14.45 12.21
CA GLY A 259 22.80 14.54 13.45
C GLY A 259 21.28 14.59 13.26
N PHE A 260 20.78 14.50 12.02
CA PHE A 260 19.33 14.51 11.75
C PHE A 260 18.71 13.15 12.06
N LEU A 261 17.52 13.15 12.67
CA LEU A 261 16.74 11.94 12.88
C LEU A 261 16.06 11.55 11.57
N THR A 262 16.31 10.34 11.07
CA THR A 262 15.70 9.80 9.85
C THR A 262 15.48 8.28 9.95
N SER A 263 14.45 7.80 9.25
CA SER A 263 14.21 6.38 8.97
C SER A 263 14.69 6.01 7.57
N HIS A 264 14.99 4.71 7.36
CA HIS A 264 15.38 4.12 6.09
C HIS A 264 14.26 4.08 5.04
N ILE A 265 12.99 4.35 5.43
CA ILE A 265 11.83 4.34 4.54
C ILE A 265 12.09 5.09 3.22
N ASN A 266 12.72 6.26 3.26
CA ASN A 266 12.97 7.02 2.03
C ASN A 266 13.90 6.26 1.08
N MET A 267 14.97 5.67 1.60
CA MET A 267 15.91 4.86 0.82
C MET A 267 15.24 3.61 0.28
N ASP A 268 14.43 2.93 1.10
CA ASP A 268 13.72 1.71 0.71
C ASP A 268 12.75 2.00 -0.43
N ILE A 269 11.94 3.07 -0.32
CA ILE A 269 11.01 3.49 -1.37
C ILE A 269 11.77 3.87 -2.65
N CYS A 270 12.83 4.67 -2.55
CA CYS A 270 13.63 5.06 -3.72
C CYS A 270 14.29 3.84 -4.41
N GLN A 271 14.84 2.91 -3.63
CA GLN A 271 15.47 1.70 -4.16
C GLN A 271 14.46 0.77 -4.82
N LEU A 272 13.27 0.59 -4.22
CA LEU A 272 12.17 -0.16 -4.82
C LEU A 272 11.77 0.49 -6.15
N THR A 273 11.46 1.79 -6.16
CA THR A 273 11.04 2.50 -7.38
C THR A 273 12.10 2.39 -8.48
N ALA A 274 13.37 2.54 -8.15
CA ALA A 274 14.47 2.39 -9.11
C ALA A 274 14.61 0.95 -9.63
N SER A 275 14.47 -0.06 -8.77
CA SER A 275 14.56 -1.47 -9.13
C SER A 275 13.47 -1.87 -10.12
N TYR A 276 12.21 -1.57 -9.82
CA TYR A 276 11.08 -1.91 -10.68
C TYR A 276 11.08 -1.11 -11.98
N THR A 277 11.48 0.16 -11.94
CA THR A 277 11.65 0.99 -13.15
C THR A 277 12.70 0.36 -14.08
N ARG A 278 13.81 -0.14 -13.55
CA ARG A 278 14.86 -0.80 -14.34
C ARG A 278 14.35 -2.09 -14.98
N GLN A 279 13.60 -2.91 -14.22
CA GLN A 279 13.01 -4.15 -14.73
C GLN A 279 12.02 -3.91 -15.87
N LEU A 280 11.17 -2.88 -15.75
CA LEU A 280 10.18 -2.55 -16.78
C LEU A 280 10.78 -1.87 -18.02
N LYS A 281 11.80 -1.03 -17.84
CA LYS A 281 12.58 -0.48 -18.96
C LYS A 281 13.25 -1.56 -19.80
N GLY A 282 13.61 -2.71 -19.20
CA GLY A 282 14.16 -3.86 -19.93
C GLY A 282 13.18 -4.49 -20.93
N ILE A 283 11.87 -4.29 -20.77
CA ILE A 283 10.83 -4.90 -21.60
C ILE A 283 10.27 -3.94 -22.63
N ASP A 284 9.99 -2.70 -22.20
CA ASP A 284 9.53 -1.61 -23.05
C ASP A 284 9.68 -0.26 -22.33
N GLU A 285 10.20 0.73 -23.04
CA GLU A 285 10.48 2.05 -22.47
C GLU A 285 9.20 2.78 -22.03
N ASN A 286 8.07 2.54 -22.71
CA ASN A 286 6.79 3.15 -22.33
C ASN A 286 6.24 2.58 -21.02
N HIS A 287 6.40 1.27 -20.79
CA HIS A 287 5.99 0.63 -19.53
C HIS A 287 6.85 1.12 -18.36
N GLY A 288 8.14 1.38 -18.57
CA GLY A 288 9.00 2.03 -17.59
C GLY A 288 8.49 3.41 -17.16
N LYS A 289 8.05 4.25 -18.13
CA LYS A 289 7.47 5.57 -17.84
C LYS A 289 6.11 5.45 -17.12
N LEU A 290 5.27 4.51 -17.55
CA LEU A 290 3.97 4.25 -16.93
C LEU A 290 4.12 3.79 -15.48
N PHE A 291 5.15 3.01 -15.16
CA PHE A 291 5.46 2.61 -13.80
C PHE A 291 5.94 3.75 -12.93
N VAL A 292 6.83 4.63 -13.42
CA VAL A 292 7.25 5.82 -12.66
C VAL A 292 6.02 6.65 -12.30
N ARG A 293 5.13 6.87 -13.26
CA ARG A 293 3.85 7.54 -13.02
C ARG A 293 3.03 6.85 -11.92
N PHE A 294 2.82 5.54 -12.03
CA PHE A 294 2.10 4.75 -11.04
C PHE A 294 2.74 4.83 -9.65
N SER A 295 4.07 4.75 -9.56
CA SER A 295 4.79 4.84 -8.29
C SER A 295 4.58 6.20 -7.61
N LEU A 296 4.60 7.29 -8.37
CA LEU A 296 4.32 8.63 -7.86
C LEU A 296 2.87 8.80 -7.40
N GLU A 297 1.92 8.09 -8.00
CA GLU A 297 0.51 8.07 -7.61
C GLU A 297 0.23 7.15 -6.39
N GLU A 298 1.04 6.11 -6.18
CA GLU A 298 0.91 5.19 -5.03
C GLU A 298 1.57 5.75 -3.75
N ILE A 299 2.60 6.59 -3.87
CA ILE A 299 3.29 7.18 -2.71
C ILE A 299 2.32 7.94 -1.78
N PRO A 300 1.42 8.82 -2.24
CA PRO A 300 0.46 9.49 -1.36
C PRO A 300 -0.47 8.51 -0.64
N GLU A 301 -0.84 7.42 -1.28
CA GLU A 301 -1.68 6.40 -0.67
C GLU A 301 -0.91 5.60 0.40
N PHE A 302 0.36 5.30 0.16
CA PHE A 302 1.26 4.78 1.19
C PHE A 302 1.35 5.72 2.40
N HIS A 303 1.48 7.03 2.20
CA HIS A 303 1.55 7.99 3.32
C HIS A 303 0.29 7.97 4.18
N LYS A 304 -0.90 7.87 3.57
CA LYS A 304 -2.16 7.76 4.33
C LYS A 304 -2.21 6.48 5.17
N ARG A 305 -1.85 5.33 4.57
CA ARG A 305 -1.80 4.05 5.28
C ARG A 305 -0.78 4.11 6.43
N PHE A 306 0.39 4.70 6.18
CA PHE A 306 1.43 4.90 7.18
C PHE A 306 0.95 5.80 8.34
N GLU A 307 0.33 6.94 8.05
CA GLU A 307 -0.17 7.88 9.06
C GLU A 307 -1.24 7.23 9.97
N GLU A 308 -2.14 6.44 9.38
CA GLU A 308 -3.15 5.67 10.13
C GLU A 308 -2.49 4.66 11.08
N GLU A 309 -1.59 3.83 10.56
CA GLU A 309 -0.92 2.78 11.31
C GLU A 309 -0.03 3.34 12.42
N PHE A 310 0.73 4.40 12.10
CA PHE A 310 1.55 5.12 13.06
C PHE A 310 0.71 5.68 14.21
N ARG A 311 -0.43 6.32 13.91
CA ARG A 311 -1.32 6.87 14.94
C ARG A 311 -1.87 5.78 15.85
N GLN A 312 -2.31 4.66 15.28
CA GLN A 312 -2.88 3.54 16.04
C GLN A 312 -1.86 2.93 17.01
N HIS A 313 -0.62 2.74 16.56
CA HIS A 313 0.41 2.04 17.33
C HIS A 313 1.16 2.94 18.32
N THR A 314 1.13 4.26 18.14
CA THR A 314 1.86 5.21 19.00
C THR A 314 0.98 5.97 20.00
N LEU A 315 -0.35 5.80 19.95
CA LEU A 315 -1.28 6.46 20.87
C LEU A 315 -0.99 6.12 22.35
N SER A 316 -0.51 4.91 22.62
CA SER A 316 -0.16 4.48 23.98
C SER A 316 0.99 5.29 24.58
N LEU A 317 1.93 5.76 23.74
CA LEU A 317 3.10 6.55 24.17
C LEU A 317 2.71 7.92 24.73
N LEU A 318 1.58 8.48 24.28
CA LEU A 318 1.06 9.77 24.74
C LEU A 318 0.52 9.73 26.18
N THR A 319 0.19 8.54 26.69
CA THR A 319 -0.54 8.38 27.96
C THR A 319 0.30 7.75 29.08
N SER A 320 1.56 7.40 28.82
CA SER A 320 2.41 6.64 29.74
C SER A 320 3.27 7.54 30.63
N ASP A 321 4.43 8.01 30.14
CA ASP A 321 5.39 8.80 30.90
C ASP A 321 6.12 9.82 30.00
N LEU A 322 6.92 10.70 30.61
CA LEU A 322 7.64 11.75 29.90
C LEU A 322 8.65 11.20 28.88
N LEU A 323 9.21 10.00 29.13
CA LEU A 323 10.20 9.39 28.25
C LEU A 323 9.55 8.83 26.98
N ASP A 324 8.39 8.20 27.13
CA ASP A 324 7.54 7.75 26.03
C ASP A 324 7.03 8.95 25.20
N LEU A 325 6.71 10.07 25.84
CA LEU A 325 6.38 11.32 25.14
C LEU A 325 7.58 11.86 24.33
N CYS A 326 8.77 11.91 24.91
CA CYS A 326 9.98 12.31 24.18
C CYS A 326 10.28 11.37 23.00
N LEU A 327 10.05 10.06 23.17
CA LEU A 327 10.19 9.08 22.10
C LEU A 327 9.17 9.32 20.97
N TRP A 328 7.91 9.59 21.32
CA TRP A 328 6.86 9.93 20.37
C TRP A 328 7.19 11.19 19.55
N VAL A 329 7.75 12.22 20.21
CA VAL A 329 8.26 13.43 19.55
C VAL A 329 9.42 13.09 18.60
N ASN A 330 10.36 12.26 19.02
CA ASN A 330 11.46 11.82 18.17
C ASN A 330 10.95 11.07 16.92
N TYR A 331 9.91 10.23 17.05
CA TYR A 331 9.28 9.59 15.90
C TYR A 331 8.66 10.61 14.94
N HIS A 332 7.92 11.60 15.45
CA HIS A 332 7.36 12.66 14.61
C HIS A 332 8.44 13.40 13.82
N ILE A 333 9.52 13.79 14.49
CA ILE A 333 10.65 14.47 13.84
C ILE A 333 11.31 13.57 12.79
N THR A 334 11.51 12.29 13.12
CA THR A 334 12.11 11.29 12.22
C THR A 334 11.32 11.18 10.92
N TYR A 335 10.01 10.99 11.02
CA TYR A 335 9.17 10.80 9.83
C TYR A 335 8.95 12.09 9.05
N ILE A 336 8.85 13.25 9.71
CA ILE A 336 8.87 14.55 9.03
C ILE A 336 10.13 14.70 8.18
N ASN A 337 11.31 14.45 8.76
CA ASN A 337 12.57 14.57 8.03
C ASN A 337 12.67 13.55 6.89
N THR A 338 12.25 12.30 7.13
CA THR A 338 12.25 11.24 6.11
C THR A 338 11.36 11.56 4.93
N PHE A 339 10.15 12.09 5.14
CA PHE A 339 9.24 12.43 4.05
C PHE A 339 9.66 13.71 3.31
N LEU A 340 10.27 14.68 4.00
CA LEU A 340 10.92 15.82 3.34
C LEU A 340 12.07 15.36 2.43
N LEU A 341 12.92 14.45 2.92
CA LEU A 341 14.01 13.89 2.11
C LEU A 341 13.48 13.09 0.92
N LEU A 342 12.42 12.29 1.13
CA LEU A 342 11.77 11.55 0.04
C LEU A 342 11.23 12.51 -1.02
N LYS A 343 10.60 13.62 -0.62
CA LYS A 343 10.12 14.67 -1.55
C LYS A 343 11.26 15.24 -2.40
N GLU A 344 12.40 15.55 -1.78
CA GLU A 344 13.59 16.02 -2.49
C GLU A 344 14.13 14.97 -3.47
N GLN A 345 14.21 13.71 -3.05
CA GLN A 345 14.69 12.62 -3.90
C GLN A 345 13.79 12.38 -5.12
N MET A 346 12.47 12.56 -4.98
CA MET A 346 11.52 12.37 -6.09
C MET A 346 11.62 13.45 -7.18
N GLN A 347 12.34 14.56 -6.94
CA GLN A 347 12.62 15.58 -7.95
C GLN A 347 13.36 15.02 -9.17
N CYS A 348 14.09 13.92 -9.03
CA CYS A 348 14.78 13.29 -10.17
C CYS A 348 13.82 12.82 -11.28
N TYR A 349 12.53 12.66 -10.99
CA TYR A 349 11.51 12.26 -11.99
C TYR A 349 10.76 13.45 -12.63
N ARG A 350 11.09 14.69 -12.25
CA ARG A 350 10.37 15.90 -12.67
C ARG A 350 10.34 16.09 -14.19
N GLU A 351 11.46 15.80 -14.87
CA GLU A 351 11.54 15.90 -16.33
C GLU A 351 10.65 14.88 -17.04
N SER A 352 10.49 13.68 -16.46
CA SER A 352 9.69 12.59 -17.04
C SER A 352 8.20 12.63 -16.67
N CYS A 353 7.84 13.17 -15.50
CA CYS A 353 6.50 13.09 -14.92
C CYS A 353 6.12 14.36 -14.14
N LEU A 354 6.18 15.52 -14.79
CA LEU A 354 5.98 16.83 -14.14
C LEU A 354 4.68 16.94 -13.35
N THR A 355 3.54 16.55 -13.93
CA THR A 355 2.22 16.68 -13.29
C THR A 355 2.12 15.83 -12.02
N GLN A 356 2.63 14.60 -12.06
CA GLN A 356 2.58 13.69 -10.91
C GLN A 356 3.54 14.11 -9.81
N VAL A 357 4.74 14.59 -10.15
CA VAL A 357 5.69 15.11 -9.16
C VAL A 357 5.10 16.34 -8.45
N VAL A 358 4.47 17.28 -9.18
CA VAL A 358 3.84 18.45 -8.56
C VAL A 358 2.67 18.06 -7.65
N GLN A 359 1.85 17.07 -8.04
CA GLN A 359 0.76 16.60 -7.19
C GLN A 359 1.29 15.90 -5.94
N LEU A 360 2.31 15.03 -6.08
CA LEU A 360 2.97 14.36 -4.98
C LEU A 360 3.59 15.36 -3.99
N GLU A 361 4.25 16.42 -4.48
CA GLU A 361 4.80 17.47 -3.64
C GLU A 361 3.73 18.11 -2.75
N LYS A 362 2.57 18.41 -3.32
CA LYS A 362 1.45 18.98 -2.58
C LYS A 362 0.93 18.00 -1.53
N ASP A 363 0.73 16.74 -1.89
CA ASP A 363 0.23 15.72 -0.97
C ASP A 363 1.22 15.48 0.19
N MET A 364 2.53 15.48 -0.09
CA MET A 364 3.59 15.37 0.92
C MET A 364 3.65 16.59 1.83
N ASP A 365 3.45 17.80 1.29
CA ASP A 365 3.36 19.01 2.10
C ASP A 365 2.15 18.94 3.05
N GLU A 366 1.01 18.45 2.58
CA GLU A 366 -0.18 18.25 3.41
C GLU A 366 0.07 17.23 4.53
N VAL A 367 0.70 16.08 4.25
CA VAL A 367 1.06 15.07 5.27
C VAL A 367 2.02 15.65 6.30
N THR A 368 3.09 16.30 5.84
CA THR A 368 4.10 16.91 6.72
C THR A 368 3.47 18.00 7.59
N GLN A 369 2.56 18.79 7.03
CA GLN A 369 1.81 19.80 7.76
C GLN A 369 0.92 19.17 8.84
N ARG A 370 0.23 18.05 8.57
CA ARG A 370 -0.59 17.34 9.57
C ARG A 370 0.25 16.77 10.71
N LEU A 371 1.39 16.14 10.41
CA LEU A 371 2.32 15.64 11.43
C LEU A 371 2.84 16.78 12.31
N ARG A 372 3.24 17.90 11.70
CA ARG A 372 3.68 19.10 12.42
C ARG A 372 2.57 19.69 13.28
N GLN A 373 1.35 19.79 12.76
CA GLN A 373 0.22 20.36 13.48
C GLN A 373 -0.15 19.50 14.69
N THR A 374 -0.16 18.19 14.54
CA THR A 374 -0.40 17.23 15.63
C THR A 374 0.64 17.40 16.75
N LEU A 375 1.93 17.49 16.39
CA LEU A 375 3.00 17.74 17.35
C LEU A 375 2.82 19.09 18.07
N LEU A 376 2.45 20.15 17.35
CA LEU A 376 2.22 21.48 17.92
C LEU A 376 1.01 21.52 18.86
N ASP A 377 -0.09 20.88 18.50
CA ASP A 377 -1.31 20.88 19.30
C ASP A 377 -1.12 20.09 20.61
N HIS A 378 -0.38 18.99 20.54
CA HIS A 378 -0.02 18.23 21.74
C HIS A 378 0.92 19.04 22.65
N PHE A 379 1.98 19.64 22.10
CA PHE A 379 2.90 20.49 22.86
C PHE A 379 2.18 21.67 23.52
N LYS A 380 1.25 22.33 22.82
CA LYS A 380 0.43 23.41 23.38
C LYS A 380 -0.46 22.93 24.52
N THR A 381 -1.05 21.75 24.39
CA THR A 381 -1.98 21.21 25.40
C THR A 381 -1.24 20.86 26.69
N ASP A 382 -0.12 20.14 26.58
CA ASP A 382 0.64 19.68 27.74
C ASP A 382 1.35 20.83 28.46
N ILE A 383 1.95 21.75 27.69
CA ILE A 383 2.58 22.94 28.26
C ILE A 383 1.53 23.81 28.94
N LYS A 384 0.33 23.93 28.39
CA LYS A 384 -0.73 24.72 29.02
C LYS A 384 -1.14 24.15 30.38
N ILE A 385 -1.20 22.82 30.52
CA ILE A 385 -1.46 22.16 31.82
C ILE A 385 -0.34 22.51 32.81
N PHE A 386 0.91 22.31 32.41
CA PHE A 386 2.07 22.64 33.25
C PHE A 386 2.10 24.13 33.64
N ILE A 387 1.86 25.04 32.68
CA ILE A 387 1.82 26.48 32.92
C ILE A 387 0.69 26.85 33.87
N ASN A 388 -0.47 26.17 33.79
CA ASN A 388 -1.55 26.36 34.74
C ASN A 388 -1.15 25.91 36.15
N ASP A 389 -0.47 24.77 36.30
CA ASP A 389 0.00 24.30 37.61
C ASP A 389 1.03 25.25 38.22
N VAL A 390 1.97 25.75 37.41
CA VAL A 390 2.96 26.76 37.84
C VAL A 390 2.27 28.07 38.19
N HIS A 391 1.29 28.53 37.39
CA HIS A 391 0.51 29.74 37.67
C HIS A 391 -0.21 29.61 39.01
N TYR A 392 -0.91 28.50 39.24
CA TYR A 392 -1.57 28.23 40.51
C TYR A 392 -0.59 28.23 41.68
N TYR A 393 0.53 27.52 41.55
CA TYR A 393 1.55 27.40 42.60
C TYR A 393 2.19 28.75 42.96
N VAL A 394 2.57 29.55 41.97
CA VAL A 394 3.19 30.86 42.20
C VAL A 394 2.23 31.81 42.91
N ILE A 395 0.96 31.85 42.47
CA ILE A 395 -0.07 32.68 43.10
C ILE A 395 -0.37 32.19 44.51
N LYS A 396 -0.44 30.86 44.72
CA LYS A 396 -0.59 30.26 46.04
C LYS A 396 0.54 30.64 46.99
N GLU A 397 1.79 30.49 46.57
CA GLU A 397 2.94 30.80 47.41
C GLU A 397 3.00 32.29 47.74
N TYR A 398 2.75 33.16 46.75
CA TYR A 398 2.69 34.61 46.95
C TYR A 398 1.65 35.00 48.01
N VAL A 399 0.42 34.50 47.90
CA VAL A 399 -0.66 34.80 48.86
C VAL A 399 -0.38 34.14 50.22
N SER A 400 0.25 32.97 50.26
CA SER A 400 0.63 32.30 51.52
C SER A 400 1.54 33.17 52.40
N GLN A 401 2.36 34.05 51.81
CA GLN A 401 3.20 34.96 52.57
C GLN A 401 2.38 35.97 53.38
N LEU A 402 1.23 36.42 52.86
CA LEU A 402 0.28 37.24 53.61
C LEU A 402 -0.37 36.46 54.76
N MET A 403 -0.51 35.14 54.60
CA MET A 403 -1.13 34.26 55.60
C MET A 403 -0.20 33.92 56.78
N LYS A 404 1.11 34.15 56.67
CA LYS A 404 2.12 33.71 57.66
C LYS A 404 2.17 34.55 58.95
N LYS A 405 1.35 35.60 59.12
CA LYS A 405 1.30 36.49 60.31
C LYS A 405 2.67 36.92 60.88
N LYS A 406 3.70 37.04 60.02
CA LYS A 406 5.08 37.40 60.42
C LYS A 406 5.35 38.90 60.39
N TYR A 407 4.54 39.64 59.65
CA TYR A 407 4.76 41.05 59.36
C TYR A 407 3.42 41.79 59.39
N SER A 408 3.47 43.06 59.81
CA SER A 408 2.28 43.89 59.93
C SER A 408 2.62 45.35 59.61
N CYS A 409 1.95 45.90 58.61
CA CYS A 409 2.05 47.29 58.16
C CYS A 409 1.29 48.22 59.11
N LYS A 410 1.81 49.44 59.35
CA LYS A 410 1.20 50.43 60.24
C LYS A 410 0.87 51.71 59.49
N ASN A 411 -0.33 52.24 59.70
CA ASN A 411 -0.79 53.54 59.19
C ASN A 411 -0.62 53.66 57.66
N ASN A 412 -0.02 54.76 57.17
CA ASN A 412 0.22 55.04 55.75
C ASN A 412 1.02 53.94 55.01
N ARG A 413 1.73 53.07 55.73
CA ARG A 413 2.42 51.91 55.13
C ARG A 413 1.46 50.85 54.58
N ASN A 414 0.18 50.88 54.95
CA ASN A 414 -0.85 50.00 54.41
C ASN A 414 -1.14 50.32 52.94
N GLU A 415 -1.28 51.61 52.61
CA GLU A 415 -1.48 52.07 51.23
C GLU A 415 -0.25 51.78 50.37
N GLU A 416 0.95 52.08 50.87
CA GLU A 416 2.20 51.73 50.17
C GLU A 416 2.35 50.21 49.95
N ALA A 417 1.93 49.38 50.90
CA ALA A 417 1.96 47.92 50.75
C ALA A 417 0.92 47.42 49.74
N ALA A 418 -0.27 48.01 49.73
CA ALA A 418 -1.30 47.71 48.74
C ALA A 418 -0.84 48.08 47.32
N ASP A 419 -0.22 49.25 47.14
CA ASP A 419 0.30 49.65 45.82
C ASP A 419 1.44 48.77 45.34
N LYS A 420 2.37 48.38 46.24
CA LYS A 420 3.40 47.39 45.93
C LYS A 420 2.79 46.06 45.49
N MET A 421 1.77 45.59 46.21
CA MET A 421 1.07 44.35 45.85
C MET A 421 0.39 44.48 44.49
N ARG A 422 -0.28 45.60 44.18
CA ARG A 422 -0.89 45.83 42.85
C ARG A 422 0.14 45.78 41.73
N ILE A 423 1.30 46.41 41.91
CA ILE A 423 2.39 46.40 40.93
C ILE A 423 2.89 44.97 40.73
N GLN A 424 3.24 44.27 41.81
CA GLN A 424 3.73 42.88 41.75
C GLN A 424 2.70 41.94 41.12
N TRP A 425 1.43 42.11 41.45
CA TRP A 425 0.34 41.30 40.89
C TRP A 425 0.13 41.56 39.40
N LYS A 426 0.28 42.81 38.95
CA LYS A 426 0.21 43.17 37.53
C LYS A 426 1.34 42.50 36.73
N GLU A 427 2.55 42.48 37.26
CA GLU A 427 3.68 41.80 36.61
C GLU A 427 3.47 40.28 36.56
N LEU A 428 3.01 39.66 37.65
CA LEU A 428 2.68 38.23 37.67
C LEU A 428 1.56 37.88 36.68
N ARG A 429 0.49 38.69 36.65
CA ARG A 429 -0.59 38.53 35.68
C ARG A 429 -0.06 38.58 34.25
N LYS A 430 0.73 39.61 33.93
CA LYS A 430 1.30 39.79 32.59
C LYS A 430 2.18 38.59 32.20
N LEU A 431 3.02 38.11 33.12
CA LEU A 431 3.87 36.93 32.90
C LEU A 431 3.05 35.68 32.53
N PHE A 432 2.00 35.37 33.29
CA PHE A 432 1.18 34.18 33.04
C PHE A 432 0.23 34.33 31.84
N GLU A 433 -0.15 35.55 31.49
CA GLU A 433 -0.87 35.87 30.26
C GLU A 433 0.02 35.65 29.02
N GLU A 434 1.28 36.12 29.05
CA GLU A 434 2.27 35.90 27.99
C GLU A 434 2.64 34.42 27.84
N MET A 435 2.69 33.67 28.94
CA MET A 435 2.90 32.22 28.94
C MET A 435 1.66 31.42 28.49
N GLY A 436 0.50 32.05 28.30
CA GLY A 436 -0.71 31.39 27.78
C GLY A 436 -1.49 30.57 28.82
N SER A 437 -1.38 30.91 30.10
CA SER A 437 -2.20 30.29 31.15
C SER A 437 -3.69 30.58 30.94
N SER A 438 -4.54 29.60 31.24
CA SER A 438 -5.99 29.76 31.25
C SER A 438 -6.59 29.97 32.64
N LEU A 439 -5.78 30.22 33.68
CA LEU A 439 -6.27 30.52 35.03
C LEU A 439 -6.55 32.03 35.24
N ASP A 440 -7.28 32.62 34.30
CA ASP A 440 -7.69 34.03 34.32
C ASP A 440 -8.55 34.39 35.54
N TRP A 441 -9.27 33.41 36.08
CA TRP A 441 -10.03 33.51 37.32
C TRP A 441 -9.16 33.85 38.55
N LEU A 442 -7.83 33.73 38.50
CA LEU A 442 -6.92 34.18 39.58
C LEU A 442 -6.62 35.68 39.52
N TYR A 443 -6.88 36.36 38.39
CA TYR A 443 -6.52 37.77 38.21
C TYR A 443 -7.22 38.73 39.18
N PRO A 444 -8.53 38.59 39.47
CA PRO A 444 -9.22 39.49 40.41
C PRO A 444 -8.70 39.42 41.85
N LEU A 445 -8.15 38.28 42.27
CA LEU A 445 -7.73 38.02 43.65
C LEU A 445 -6.76 39.08 44.19
N GLY A 446 -5.76 39.45 43.40
CA GLY A 446 -4.77 40.43 43.82
C GLY A 446 -5.36 41.81 44.05
N ASN A 447 -6.37 42.19 43.26
CA ASN A 447 -7.09 43.45 43.44
C ASN A 447 -7.88 43.42 44.74
N TYR A 448 -8.61 42.33 45.02
CA TYR A 448 -9.36 42.18 46.27
C TYR A 448 -8.45 42.24 47.49
N LEU A 449 -7.34 41.51 47.48
CA LEU A 449 -6.39 41.50 48.60
C LEU A 449 -5.71 42.85 48.78
N SER A 450 -5.26 43.49 47.69
CA SER A 450 -4.65 44.82 47.75
C SER A 450 -5.63 45.87 48.27
N ASP A 451 -6.90 45.82 47.84
CA ASP A 451 -7.92 46.75 48.29
C ASP A 451 -8.28 46.53 49.77
N ILE A 452 -8.32 45.28 50.25
CA ILE A 452 -8.51 44.97 51.68
C ILE A 452 -7.34 45.51 52.52
N ILE A 453 -6.10 45.43 52.01
CA ILE A 453 -4.91 45.94 52.70
C ILE A 453 -4.90 47.48 52.71
N GLY A 454 -5.20 48.11 51.57
CA GLY A 454 -5.00 49.55 51.35
C GLY A 454 -6.15 50.45 51.80
N LYS A 455 -7.39 49.97 51.83
CA LYS A 455 -8.53 50.85 52.19
C LYS A 455 -8.55 51.18 53.68
N GLU A 456 -8.79 52.46 53.98
CA GLU A 456 -8.84 52.98 55.36
C GLU A 456 -10.18 52.70 56.06
N ASN A 457 -11.29 52.75 55.31
CA ASN A 457 -12.65 52.71 55.83
C ASN A 457 -13.28 51.31 55.87
N GLU A 458 -13.87 50.95 57.01
CA GLU A 458 -14.52 49.66 57.26
C GLU A 458 -15.65 49.37 56.26
N LYS A 459 -16.52 50.36 55.98
CA LYS A 459 -17.61 50.25 55.01
C LYS A 459 -17.09 49.84 53.62
N SER A 460 -15.96 50.40 53.21
CA SER A 460 -15.37 50.11 51.90
C SER A 460 -14.66 48.76 51.83
N ILE A 461 -14.20 48.21 52.96
CA ILE A 461 -13.71 46.83 53.08
C ILE A 461 -14.88 45.85 53.01
N LYS A 462 -15.96 46.15 53.72
CA LYS A 462 -17.21 45.38 53.72
C LYS A 462 -17.81 45.22 52.31
N ASP A 463 -17.73 46.27 51.49
CA ASP A 463 -18.15 46.24 50.08
C ASP A 463 -17.29 45.30 49.20
N ILE A 464 -16.03 45.03 49.57
CA ILE A 464 -15.11 44.13 48.85
C ILE A 464 -15.29 42.66 49.28
N LEU A 465 -15.73 42.43 50.52
CA LEU A 465 -15.94 41.07 51.02
C LEU A 465 -16.98 40.30 50.21
N HIS A 466 -18.03 40.98 49.75
CA HIS A 466 -19.08 40.34 48.96
C HIS A 466 -18.58 39.78 47.62
N PRO A 467 -17.92 40.57 46.74
CA PRO A 467 -17.35 40.02 45.50
C PRO A 467 -16.23 39.02 45.76
N LEU A 468 -15.39 39.20 46.79
CA LEU A 468 -14.35 38.22 47.13
C LEU A 468 -14.93 36.86 47.52
N VAL A 469 -15.94 36.83 48.40
CA VAL A 469 -16.59 35.58 48.82
C VAL A 469 -17.39 34.95 47.69
N ARG A 470 -17.95 35.75 46.78
CA ARG A 470 -18.64 35.22 45.59
C ARG A 470 -17.66 34.55 44.62
N ASP A 471 -16.51 35.18 44.35
CA ASP A 471 -15.57 34.71 43.32
C ASP A 471 -14.60 33.65 43.87
N TYR A 472 -14.35 33.65 45.19
CA TYR A 472 -13.52 32.68 45.92
C TYR A 472 -14.27 32.16 47.15
N PRO A 473 -15.34 31.38 46.95
CA PRO A 473 -16.22 30.93 48.04
C PRO A 473 -15.50 30.10 49.07
N ASP A 474 -14.43 29.41 48.67
CA ASP A 474 -13.63 28.53 49.51
C ASP A 474 -12.78 29.27 50.56
N ILE A 475 -12.62 30.60 50.42
CA ILE A 475 -12.14 31.46 51.51
C ILE A 475 -13.11 31.46 52.70
N SER A 476 -14.39 31.13 52.46
CA SER A 476 -15.49 31.28 53.41
C SER A 476 -16.23 29.96 53.69
N VAL A 477 -16.46 29.10 52.70
CA VAL A 477 -17.27 27.89 52.77
C VAL A 477 -16.40 26.66 52.53
N CYS A 478 -16.54 25.65 53.39
CA CYS A 478 -16.02 24.32 53.14
C CYS A 478 -17.17 23.33 53.38
N SER A 479 -17.61 22.63 52.33
CA SER A 479 -18.85 21.83 52.36
C SER A 479 -18.83 20.60 53.27
N TYR A 480 -17.75 20.29 54.01
CA TYR A 480 -17.68 19.01 54.73
C TYR A 480 -16.98 18.96 56.11
N CYS A 481 -16.47 20.04 56.72
CA CYS A 481 -15.68 19.90 57.96
C CYS A 481 -15.77 21.06 58.97
N ILE A 482 -16.11 20.75 60.22
CA ILE A 482 -16.09 21.66 61.39
C ILE A 482 -14.66 22.14 61.72
N HIS A 483 -13.63 21.32 61.46
CA HIS A 483 -12.22 21.66 61.74
C HIS A 483 -11.65 22.78 60.84
N LEU A 484 -12.14 22.92 59.60
CA LEU A 484 -11.70 23.93 58.63
C LEU A 484 -12.46 25.26 58.73
N ASN A 485 -13.59 25.27 59.46
CA ASN A 485 -14.33 26.49 59.82
C ASN A 485 -13.45 27.50 60.60
N ILE A 486 -12.46 26.97 61.32
CA ILE A 486 -11.42 27.74 62.01
C ILE A 486 -10.39 28.30 61.01
N SER A 487 -10.12 27.60 59.89
CA SER A 487 -9.12 27.99 58.88
C SER A 487 -9.56 29.21 58.06
N SER A 488 -10.81 29.25 57.57
CA SER A 488 -11.35 30.40 56.81
C SER A 488 -11.29 31.72 57.61
N LYS A 489 -11.68 31.65 58.91
CA LYS A 489 -11.60 32.78 59.84
C LYS A 489 -10.14 33.17 60.09
N LYS A 490 -9.23 32.19 60.19
CA LYS A 490 -7.79 32.42 60.35
C LYS A 490 -7.19 33.10 59.11
N GLN A 491 -7.62 32.76 57.90
CA GLN A 491 -7.09 33.31 56.64
C GLN A 491 -7.49 34.78 56.48
N MET A 492 -8.78 35.10 56.61
CA MET A 492 -9.24 36.50 56.63
C MET A 492 -8.61 37.27 57.81
N SER A 493 -8.50 36.64 58.98
CA SER A 493 -7.79 37.23 60.12
C SER A 493 -6.29 37.43 59.86
N ALA A 494 -5.64 36.65 59.00
CA ALA A 494 -4.23 36.81 58.67
C ALA A 494 -4.03 37.95 57.67
N VAL A 495 -4.89 38.07 56.66
CA VAL A 495 -4.92 39.23 55.76
C VAL A 495 -5.17 40.52 56.55
N LEU A 496 -6.13 40.51 57.48
CA LEU A 496 -6.38 41.66 58.37
C LEU A 496 -5.26 41.88 59.40
N TYR A 497 -4.51 40.84 59.78
CA TYR A 497 -3.34 40.95 60.66
C TYR A 497 -2.17 41.65 59.95
N PHE A 498 -2.04 41.52 58.63
CA PHE A 498 -1.02 42.23 57.85
C PHE A 498 -1.16 43.76 57.93
N ARG A 499 -2.31 44.29 58.38
CA ARG A 499 -2.68 45.72 58.41
C ARG A 499 -2.69 46.30 59.86
N ASP A 500 -1.64 46.18 60.68
CA ASP A 500 -1.65 46.55 62.11
C ASP A 500 -2.30 47.90 62.49
N ASN A 501 -2.71 47.95 63.77
CA ASN A 501 -3.11 49.06 64.65
C ASN A 501 -4.60 49.48 64.70
N GLY A 502 -5.14 49.57 65.93
CA GLY A 502 -6.38 50.28 66.30
C GLY A 502 -7.72 49.52 66.17
N PHE A 503 -7.84 48.67 65.17
CA PHE A 503 -9.10 48.02 64.75
C PHE A 503 -9.57 46.83 65.61
N SER A 504 -9.34 46.79 66.93
CA SER A 504 -9.68 45.58 67.73
C SER A 504 -11.19 45.31 67.78
N LEU A 505 -12.02 46.35 67.87
CA LEU A 505 -13.48 46.24 67.90
C LEU A 505 -14.08 46.05 66.48
N GLU A 506 -13.47 46.68 65.48
CA GLU A 506 -13.93 46.70 64.08
C GLU A 506 -13.48 45.46 63.30
N ARG A 507 -12.34 44.81 63.64
CA ARG A 507 -12.00 43.47 63.13
C ARG A 507 -13.11 42.47 63.41
N HIS A 508 -13.70 42.52 64.62
CA HIS A 508 -14.81 41.66 64.96
C HIS A 508 -16.04 41.96 64.09
N GLN A 509 -16.30 43.21 63.73
CA GLN A 509 -17.42 43.61 62.87
C GLN A 509 -17.21 43.18 61.40
N VAL A 510 -16.01 43.36 60.85
CA VAL A 510 -15.64 42.87 59.51
C VAL A 510 -15.67 41.34 59.45
N ILE A 511 -15.15 40.66 60.47
CA ILE A 511 -15.22 39.19 60.59
C ILE A 511 -16.67 38.72 60.78
N ASN A 512 -17.51 39.45 61.51
CA ASN A 512 -18.92 39.13 61.68
C ASN A 512 -19.69 39.29 60.37
N GLN A 513 -19.44 40.36 59.61
CA GLN A 513 -20.02 40.53 58.28
C GLN A 513 -19.53 39.46 57.30
N PHE A 514 -18.25 39.12 57.33
CA PHE A 514 -17.71 37.99 56.59
C PHE A 514 -18.43 36.68 56.94
N ASN A 515 -18.71 36.44 58.22
CA ASN A 515 -19.48 35.27 58.69
C ASN A 515 -20.96 35.31 58.26
N LEU A 516 -21.57 36.50 58.12
CA LEU A 516 -22.93 36.64 57.60
C LEU A 516 -22.99 36.31 56.11
N ILE A 517 -22.11 36.93 55.30
CA ILE A 517 -22.00 36.67 53.86
C ILE A 517 -21.72 35.18 53.60
N LYS A 518 -20.89 34.56 54.44
CA LYS A 518 -20.60 33.12 54.43
C LYS A 518 -21.83 32.23 54.62
N ARG A 519 -22.77 32.61 55.50
CA ARG A 519 -24.00 31.82 55.72
C ARG A 519 -24.93 31.88 54.51
N ASP A 520 -24.96 33.03 53.85
CA ASP A 520 -25.82 33.26 52.69
C ASP A 520 -25.29 32.58 51.41
N THR A 521 -23.99 32.27 51.35
CA THR A 521 -23.30 31.66 50.20
C THR A 521 -23.01 30.15 50.36
N ALA A 522 -23.38 29.56 51.50
CA ALA A 522 -23.07 28.15 51.85
C ALA A 522 -23.69 27.08 50.94
N ASN A 523 -24.66 27.43 50.08
CA ASN A 523 -25.34 26.49 49.19
C ASN A 523 -24.80 26.48 47.74
N ILE A 524 -23.74 27.22 47.44
CA ILE A 524 -23.21 27.31 46.08
C ILE A 524 -22.04 26.34 45.91
N ILE A 525 -22.26 25.27 45.13
CA ILE A 525 -21.21 24.32 44.73
C ILE A 525 -20.38 24.98 43.64
N HIS A 526 -19.08 25.16 43.90
CA HIS A 526 -18.14 25.70 42.93
C HIS A 526 -17.05 24.67 42.59
N GLU A 527 -16.70 24.58 41.31
CA GLU A 527 -15.74 23.60 40.77
C GLU A 527 -14.26 23.94 41.08
N ARG A 528 -13.96 25.12 41.63
CA ARG A 528 -12.59 25.63 41.80
C ARG A 528 -12.32 26.05 43.25
N SER A 529 -11.15 25.70 43.78
CA SER A 529 -10.67 26.06 45.12
C SER A 529 -9.25 26.60 45.10
N PHE A 530 -8.98 27.64 45.89
CA PHE A 530 -7.70 28.31 46.02
C PHE A 530 -7.17 28.37 47.47
N PHE A 531 -8.03 28.73 48.42
CA PHE A 531 -7.70 28.92 49.83
C PHE A 531 -7.74 27.62 50.65
N ILE A 532 -8.42 26.56 50.19
CA ILE A 532 -8.46 25.27 50.91
C ILE A 532 -7.05 24.72 51.16
N ASP A 533 -6.13 24.91 50.22
CA ASP A 533 -4.78 24.35 50.29
C ASP A 533 -3.76 25.27 51.01
N MET A 534 -4.23 26.31 51.72
CA MET A 534 -3.39 27.27 52.44
C MET A 534 -3.49 27.14 53.96
N GLU A 535 -2.35 26.88 54.61
CA GLU A 535 -2.25 26.90 56.06
C GLU A 535 -1.95 28.30 56.60
N VAL A 536 -2.67 28.70 57.67
CA VAL A 536 -2.38 29.92 58.42
C VAL A 536 -1.49 29.56 59.60
N THR A 537 -0.30 30.12 59.63
CA THR A 537 0.65 29.93 60.73
C THR A 537 0.61 31.13 61.67
N ASP A 538 0.35 30.89 62.96
CA ASP A 538 0.45 31.93 63.98
C ASP A 538 1.93 32.16 64.31
N GLY A 539 2.38 33.41 64.20
CA GLY A 539 3.72 33.85 64.59
C GLY A 539 3.91 33.84 66.11
N SER A 540 3.84 32.67 66.75
CA SER A 540 4.29 32.48 68.13
C SER A 540 5.24 31.30 68.23
N ARG A 541 6.52 31.56 67.93
CA ARG A 541 7.68 31.04 68.68
C ARG A 541 8.78 32.09 68.53
N ARG A 542 8.78 33.08 69.43
CA ARG A 542 10.06 33.70 69.83
C ARG A 542 10.86 32.58 70.50
N ALA A 543 12.10 32.39 70.05
CA ALA A 543 13.10 31.71 70.87
C ALA A 543 13.38 32.55 72.13
#